data_AF-A0A7V5FQN9-F1
#
_entry.id   AF-A0A7V5FQN9-F1
#
_cell.length_a   1.000
_cell.length_b   1.000
_cell.length_c   1.000
_cell.angle_alpha   90.00
_cell.angle_beta   90.00
_cell.angle_gamma   90.00
#
_symmetry.space_group_name_H-M   'P 1'
#
loop_
_entity.id
_entity.type
_entity.pdbx_description
1 polymer ?
#
loop_
_entity_poly.entity_id
_entity_poly.type
_entity_poly.pdbx_seq_one_letter_code
_entity_poly.pdbx_strand_id
1 'polypeptide(L)'
;MIIKTILDRERDTIEDVAAELFQWTTEAQCNKEDFSFHAPLDKMYEYAGFFLSSMGGRSYLFRRDSRSRLLVNYYAILLVDRANREHINRHGINLKPLLATTIKEVENTNQLIYKEKYLDTLYTLEEKYQ
;
A
#
# COMPACT_ATOMS: atom_id res chain seq x y z
N MET A 1 -7.86 7.90 18.40
CA MET A 1 -8.26 8.99 17.49
C MET A 1 -7.11 9.98 17.33
N ILE A 2 -5.96 9.53 16.80
CA ILE A 2 -4.80 10.42 16.53
C ILE A 2 -4.43 10.27 15.06
N ILE A 3 -4.30 9.02 14.59
CA ILE A 3 -4.07 8.71 13.18
C ILE A 3 -5.11 9.39 12.28
N LYS A 4 -6.41 9.31 12.59
CA LYS A 4 -7.45 9.99 11.80
C LYS A 4 -7.23 11.52 11.73
N THR A 5 -6.88 12.15 12.85
CA THR A 5 -6.68 13.60 12.93
C THR A 5 -5.42 14.05 12.19
N ILE A 6 -4.37 13.24 12.17
CA ILE A 6 -3.16 13.47 11.37
C ILE A 6 -3.54 13.38 9.89
N LEU A 7 -4.19 12.29 9.46
CA LEU A 7 -4.63 12.09 8.07
C LEU A 7 -5.54 13.21 7.56
N ASP A 8 -6.44 13.74 8.41
CA ASP A 8 -7.36 14.82 8.04
C ASP A 8 -6.66 16.19 7.91
N ARG A 9 -5.58 16.45 8.67
CA ARG A 9 -4.81 17.72 8.64
C ARG A 9 -3.71 17.74 7.59
N GLU A 10 -3.13 16.58 7.28
CA GLU A 10 -2.03 16.38 6.36
C GLU A 10 -2.49 15.85 5.00
N ARG A 11 -3.72 16.21 4.61
CA ARG A 11 -4.33 15.67 3.38
C ARG A 11 -3.48 15.91 2.14
N ASP A 12 -2.72 17.00 2.12
CA ASP A 12 -1.83 17.38 1.01
C ASP A 12 -0.45 16.71 1.07
N THR A 13 -0.03 16.19 2.23
CA THR A 13 1.25 15.48 2.44
C THR A 13 1.06 13.97 2.62
N ILE A 14 -0.17 13.47 2.54
CA ILE A 14 -0.47 12.05 2.80
C ILE A 14 0.29 11.10 1.87
N GLU A 15 0.58 11.53 0.64
CA GLU A 15 1.39 10.76 -0.30
C GLU A 15 2.83 10.61 0.18
N ASP A 16 3.42 11.71 0.67
CA ASP A 16 4.76 11.73 1.24
C ASP A 16 4.83 10.89 2.52
N VAL A 17 3.88 11.09 3.43
CA VAL A 17 3.78 10.33 4.69
C VAL A 17 3.62 8.83 4.42
N ALA A 18 2.79 8.45 3.44
CA ALA A 18 2.63 7.05 3.09
C ALA A 18 3.90 6.45 2.49
N ALA A 19 4.63 7.21 1.68
CA ALA A 19 5.91 6.79 1.11
C ALA A 19 6.98 6.62 2.19
N GLU A 20 7.15 7.60 3.08
CA GLU A 20 8.09 7.55 4.19
C GLU A 20 7.76 6.40 5.15
N LEU A 21 6.47 6.23 5.51
CA LEU A 21 6.04 5.13 6.36
C LEU A 21 6.31 3.77 5.71
N PHE A 22 6.04 3.65 4.40
CA PHE A 22 6.34 2.42 3.68
C PHE A 22 7.85 2.13 3.68
N GLN A 23 8.69 3.12 3.37
CA GLN A 23 10.15 2.96 3.41
C GLN A 23 10.63 2.57 4.81
N TRP A 24 10.19 3.31 5.83
CA TRP A 24 10.60 3.04 7.22
C TRP A 24 10.18 1.65 7.70
N THR A 25 9.00 1.18 7.31
CA THR A 25 8.49 -0.15 7.69
C THR A 25 9.13 -1.29 6.90
N THR A 26 9.69 -1.02 5.71
CA THR A 26 10.15 -2.07 4.78
C THR A 26 11.67 -2.15 4.63
N GLU A 27 12.40 -1.07 4.84
CA GLU A 27 13.86 -1.03 4.69
C GLU A 27 14.57 -1.42 6.00
N ALA A 28 15.53 -2.36 5.90
CA ALA A 28 16.29 -2.84 7.06
C ALA A 28 17.24 -1.77 7.65
N GLN A 29 17.49 -0.68 6.92
CA GLN A 29 18.54 0.30 7.18
C GLN A 29 18.10 1.43 8.13
N CYS A 30 16.80 1.53 8.46
CA CYS A 30 16.27 2.55 9.36
C CYS A 30 16.35 2.16 10.86
N ASN A 31 16.97 1.02 11.19
CA ASN A 31 17.23 0.61 12.57
C ASN A 31 18.42 1.37 13.17
N LYS A 32 18.22 2.65 13.53
CA LYS A 32 19.12 3.31 14.48
C LYS A 32 18.80 2.81 15.89
N GLU A 33 19.83 2.55 16.71
CA GLU A 33 19.71 1.92 18.04
C GLU A 33 18.72 2.65 18.98
N ASP A 34 18.54 3.97 18.82
CA ASP A 34 17.63 4.78 19.66
C ASP A 34 16.15 4.76 19.21
N PHE A 35 15.84 4.23 18.03
CA PHE A 35 14.47 4.19 17.46
C PHE A 35 14.24 2.88 16.70
N SER A 36 14.25 1.75 17.41
CA SER A 36 14.01 0.43 16.81
C SER A 36 12.52 0.19 16.55
N PHE A 37 11.97 0.78 15.49
CA PHE A 37 10.69 0.37 14.96
C PHE A 37 10.90 -0.69 13.87
N HIS A 38 10.46 -1.92 14.15
CA HIS A 38 10.47 -3.00 13.19
C HIS A 38 9.03 -3.46 12.96
N ALA A 39 8.57 -3.36 11.72
CA ALA A 39 7.30 -3.96 11.29
C ALA A 39 7.61 -5.31 10.61
N PRO A 40 7.32 -6.45 11.26
CA PRO A 40 7.55 -7.75 10.64
C PRO A 40 6.76 -7.90 9.35
N LEU A 41 7.41 -8.37 8.28
CA LEU A 41 6.78 -8.49 6.96
C LEU A 41 5.55 -9.42 7.00
N ASP A 42 5.58 -10.48 7.79
CA ASP A 42 4.44 -11.41 7.95
C ASP A 42 3.20 -10.71 8.52
N LYS A 43 3.38 -9.74 9.43
CA LYS A 43 2.29 -8.93 9.99
C LYS A 43 1.80 -7.88 9.00
N MET A 44 2.71 -7.19 8.31
CA MET A 44 2.33 -6.23 7.27
C MET A 44 1.55 -6.90 6.13
N TYR A 45 1.98 -8.10 5.75
CA TYR A 45 1.29 -8.94 4.78
C TYR A 45 -0.16 -9.28 5.19
N GLU A 46 -0.41 -9.60 6.47
CA GLU A 46 -1.80 -9.83 6.95
C GLU A 46 -2.68 -8.60 6.76
N TYR A 47 -2.16 -7.40 7.07
CA TYR A 47 -2.92 -6.16 6.85
C TYR A 47 -3.14 -5.88 5.37
N ALA A 48 -2.15 -6.14 4.51
CA ALA A 48 -2.30 -6.03 3.07
C ALA A 48 -3.42 -6.95 2.56
N GLY A 49 -3.41 -8.22 2.98
CA GLY A 49 -4.47 -9.17 2.64
C GLY A 49 -5.84 -8.79 3.18
N PHE A 50 -5.91 -8.28 4.42
CA PHE A 50 -7.15 -7.75 4.99
C PHE A 50 -7.74 -6.64 4.11
N PHE A 51 -6.95 -5.66 3.70
CA PHE A 51 -7.44 -4.54 2.88
C PHE A 51 -7.82 -4.95 1.45
N LEU A 52 -7.00 -5.78 0.80
CA LEU A 52 -7.20 -6.14 -0.61
C LEU A 52 -8.29 -7.20 -0.80
N SER A 53 -8.39 -8.17 0.11
CA SER A 53 -9.11 -9.42 -0.12
C SER A 53 -10.30 -9.63 0.83
N SER A 54 -10.38 -8.95 1.97
CA SER A 54 -11.52 -9.12 2.89
C SER A 54 -12.65 -8.12 2.63
N MET A 55 -13.90 -8.55 2.87
CA MET A 55 -15.07 -7.67 2.82
C MET A 55 -14.97 -6.53 3.85
N GLY A 56 -14.44 -6.83 5.05
CA GLY A 56 -14.28 -5.85 6.12
C GLY A 56 -13.25 -4.76 5.78
N GLY A 57 -12.09 -5.15 5.25
CA GLY A 57 -11.03 -4.22 4.86
C GLY A 57 -11.45 -3.33 3.70
N ARG A 58 -12.08 -3.90 2.66
CA ARG A 58 -12.66 -3.12 1.56
C ARG A 58 -13.70 -2.13 2.08
N SER A 59 -14.65 -2.58 2.90
CA SER A 59 -15.68 -1.72 3.50
C SER A 59 -15.08 -0.61 4.38
N TYR A 60 -13.96 -0.88 5.05
CA TYR A 60 -13.24 0.13 5.81
C TYR A 60 -12.62 1.20 4.89
N LEU A 61 -11.96 0.79 3.81
CA LEU A 61 -11.35 1.73 2.87
C LEU A 61 -12.38 2.58 2.11
N PHE A 62 -13.56 2.04 1.81
CA PHE A 62 -14.65 2.82 1.19
C PHE A 62 -15.20 3.94 2.08
N ARG A 63 -14.89 3.94 3.39
CA ARG A 63 -15.22 5.03 4.32
C ARG A 63 -14.10 6.08 4.46
N ARG A 64 -13.02 5.94 3.68
CA ARG A 64 -11.93 6.92 3.58
C ARG A 64 -12.06 7.68 2.27
N ASP A 65 -11.38 8.81 2.18
CA ASP A 65 -11.27 9.53 0.92
C ASP A 65 -10.53 8.69 -0.13
N SER A 66 -10.79 8.99 -1.41
CA SER A 66 -10.24 8.23 -2.52
C SER A 66 -8.72 8.24 -2.59
N ARG A 67 -8.05 9.34 -2.21
CA ARG A 67 -6.58 9.43 -2.16
C ARG A 67 -6.03 8.42 -1.15
N SER A 68 -6.49 8.46 0.10
CA SER A 68 -6.08 7.50 1.14
C SER A 68 -6.34 6.04 0.73
N ARG A 69 -7.52 5.76 0.15
CA ARG A 69 -7.88 4.41 -0.31
C ARG A 69 -6.94 3.88 -1.39
N LEU A 70 -6.59 4.72 -2.38
CA LEU A 70 -5.68 4.36 -3.46
C LEU A 70 -4.27 4.09 -2.95
N LEU A 71 -3.77 4.94 -2.04
CA LEU A 71 -2.46 4.75 -1.43
C LEU A 71 -2.38 3.43 -0.64
N VAL A 72 -3.41 3.12 0.16
CA VAL A 72 -3.43 1.84 0.89
C VAL A 72 -3.45 0.65 -0.06
N ASN A 73 -4.26 0.69 -1.13
CA ASN A 73 -4.26 -0.37 -2.13
C ASN A 73 -2.89 -0.54 -2.81
N TYR A 74 -2.28 0.58 -3.22
CA TYR A 74 -0.96 0.60 -3.85
C TYR A 74 0.11 -0.06 -2.96
N TYR A 75 0.27 0.42 -1.72
CA TYR A 75 1.29 -0.12 -0.81
C TYR A 75 0.97 -1.54 -0.34
N ALA A 76 -0.31 -1.92 -0.23
CA ALA A 76 -0.70 -3.30 0.04
C ALA A 76 -0.29 -4.24 -1.11
N ILE A 77 -0.44 -3.81 -2.37
CA ILE A 77 0.03 -4.58 -3.53
C ILE A 77 1.55 -4.79 -3.45
N LEU A 78 2.32 -3.73 -3.12
CA LEU A 78 3.78 -3.85 -2.96
C LEU A 78 4.18 -4.82 -1.84
N LEU A 79 3.45 -4.82 -0.73
CA LEU A 79 3.68 -5.77 0.37
C LEU A 79 3.41 -7.22 -0.05
N VAL A 80 2.35 -7.45 -0.82
CA VAL A 80 2.03 -8.80 -1.35
C VAL A 80 3.06 -9.24 -2.39
N ASP A 81 3.52 -8.35 -3.27
CA ASP A 81 4.62 -8.65 -4.20
C ASP A 81 5.90 -9.02 -3.45
N ARG A 82 6.24 -8.28 -2.40
CA ARG A 82 7.37 -8.63 -1.53
C ARG A 82 7.16 -9.99 -0.86
N ALA A 83 5.98 -10.25 -0.29
CA ALA A 83 5.65 -11.54 0.30
C ALA A 83 5.73 -12.71 -0.70
N ASN A 84 5.43 -12.47 -1.98
CA ASN A 84 5.63 -13.45 -3.05
C ASN A 84 7.12 -13.77 -3.25
N ARG A 85 7.98 -12.74 -3.29
CA ARG A 85 9.44 -12.92 -3.44
C ARG A 85 10.06 -13.66 -2.25
N GLU A 86 9.54 -13.43 -1.05
CA GLU A 86 9.98 -14.11 0.19
C GLU A 86 9.26 -15.45 0.44
N HIS A 87 8.42 -15.91 -0.51
CA HIS A 87 7.65 -17.16 -0.39
C HIS A 87 6.73 -17.27 0.86
N ILE A 88 6.24 -16.14 1.37
CA ILE A 88 5.35 -16.07 2.55
C ILE A 88 3.91 -15.62 2.21
N ASN A 89 3.51 -15.61 0.94
CA ASN A 89 2.12 -15.37 0.52
C ASN A 89 1.20 -16.57 0.86
N ARG A 90 0.99 -16.83 2.15
CA ARG A 90 0.24 -17.98 2.68
C ARG A 90 -1.24 -18.04 2.27
N HIS A 91 -1.85 -16.89 1.98
CA HIS A 91 -3.25 -16.79 1.55
C HIS A 91 -3.42 -16.89 0.03
N GLY A 92 -2.33 -17.03 -0.73
CA GLY A 92 -2.37 -17.16 -2.20
C GLY A 92 -2.99 -15.94 -2.89
N ILE A 93 -2.76 -14.73 -2.36
CA ILE A 93 -3.35 -13.50 -2.90
C ILE A 93 -2.87 -13.31 -4.34
N ASN A 94 -3.82 -13.36 -5.29
CA ASN A 94 -3.55 -13.13 -6.71
C ASN A 94 -3.51 -11.63 -7.03
N LEU A 95 -2.35 -11.15 -7.44
CA LEU A 95 -2.13 -9.73 -7.76
C LEU A 95 -2.72 -9.31 -9.11
N LYS A 96 -2.86 -10.21 -10.09
CA LYS A 96 -3.29 -9.85 -11.45
C LYS A 96 -4.60 -9.04 -11.51
N PRO A 97 -5.72 -9.47 -10.87
CA PRO A 97 -6.95 -8.68 -10.88
C PRO A 97 -6.85 -7.40 -10.02
N LEU A 98 -6.00 -7.40 -9.00
CA LEU A 98 -5.80 -6.24 -8.12
C LEU A 98 -4.99 -5.15 -8.82
N LEU A 99 -3.96 -5.52 -9.59
CA LEU A 99 -3.17 -4.64 -10.43
C LEU A 99 -4.06 -3.97 -11.48
N ALA A 100 -4.77 -4.76 -12.29
CA ALA A 100 -5.66 -4.23 -13.33
C ALA A 100 -6.71 -3.25 -12.78
N THR A 101 -7.31 -3.57 -11.63
CA THR A 101 -8.29 -2.67 -10.99
C THR A 101 -7.62 -1.40 -10.46
N THR A 102 -6.47 -1.52 -9.79
CA THR A 102 -5.78 -0.38 -9.17
C THR A 102 -5.21 0.56 -10.21
N ILE A 103 -4.60 0.04 -11.28
CA ILE A 103 -4.11 0.80 -12.43
C ILE A 103 -5.25 1.65 -12.99
N LYS A 104 -6.38 1.02 -13.32
CA LYS A 104 -7.56 1.71 -13.84
C LYS A 104 -8.04 2.82 -12.90
N GLU A 105 -8.09 2.59 -11.59
CA GLU A 105 -8.50 3.64 -10.66
C GLU A 105 -7.50 4.80 -10.57
N VAL A 106 -6.20 4.51 -10.61
CA VAL A 106 -5.13 5.52 -10.60
C VAL A 106 -5.13 6.33 -11.90
N GLU A 107 -5.32 5.69 -13.06
CA GLU A 107 -5.47 6.36 -14.36
C GLU A 107 -6.64 7.37 -14.37
N ASN A 108 -7.75 7.02 -13.70
CA ASN A 108 -8.97 7.82 -13.73
C ASN A 108 -9.05 8.89 -12.63
N THR A 109 -8.09 8.93 -11.69
CA THR A 109 -8.07 9.95 -10.64
C THR A 109 -7.19 11.15 -11.01
N ASN A 110 -7.62 12.33 -10.59
CA ASN A 110 -6.81 13.57 -10.60
C ASN A 110 -6.37 13.97 -9.18
N GLN A 111 -6.59 13.09 -8.19
CA GLN A 111 -6.31 13.40 -6.80
C GLN A 111 -4.90 13.03 -6.36
N LEU A 112 -4.13 12.28 -7.15
CA LEU A 112 -2.77 11.89 -6.80
C LEU A 112 -1.76 12.85 -7.43
N ILE A 113 -0.91 13.45 -6.59
CA ILE A 113 0.19 14.34 -6.97
C ILE A 113 1.26 13.52 -7.71
N TYR A 114 1.61 12.34 -7.19
CA TYR A 114 2.64 11.46 -7.77
C TYR A 114 2.07 10.35 -8.66
N LYS A 115 0.92 10.60 -9.31
CA LYS A 115 0.19 9.63 -10.15
C LYS A 115 1.10 8.83 -11.09
N GLU A 116 1.93 9.51 -11.87
CA GLU A 116 2.80 8.86 -12.87
C GLU A 116 3.79 7.88 -12.23
N LYS A 117 4.35 8.22 -11.05
CA LYS A 117 5.25 7.34 -10.30
C LYS A 117 4.56 6.06 -9.86
N TYR A 118 3.31 6.16 -9.39
CA TYR A 118 2.54 4.98 -8.99
C TYR A 118 2.19 4.12 -10.21
N LEU A 119 1.78 4.73 -11.32
CA LEU A 119 1.46 4.00 -12.55
C LEU A 119 2.68 3.26 -13.11
N ASP A 120 3.83 3.91 -13.19
CA ASP A 120 5.09 3.29 -13.65
C ASP A 120 5.43 2.02 -12.83
N THR A 121 5.31 2.11 -11.50
CA THR A 121 5.52 0.96 -10.61
C THR A 121 4.46 -0.13 -10.83
N LEU A 122 3.18 0.25 -10.97
CA LEU A 122 2.09 -0.71 -11.15
C LEU A 122 2.17 -1.43 -12.51
N TYR A 123 2.52 -0.75 -13.60
CA TYR A 123 2.72 -1.39 -14.91
C TYR A 123 3.93 -2.32 -14.91
N THR A 124 5.04 -1.90 -14.28
CA THR A 124 6.21 -2.78 -14.10
C THR A 124 5.83 -4.09 -13.37
N LEU A 125 4.98 -3.99 -12.35
CA LEU A 125 4.44 -5.17 -11.67
C LEU A 125 3.44 -5.94 -12.54
N GLU A 126 2.59 -5.27 -13.30
CA GLU A 126 1.65 -5.92 -14.22
C GLU A 126 2.39 -6.79 -15.23
N GLU A 127 3.43 -6.28 -15.87
CA GLU A 127 4.30 -7.04 -16.80
C GLU A 127 4.92 -8.26 -16.13
N LYS A 128 5.41 -8.12 -14.89
CA LYS A 128 5.96 -9.23 -14.10
C LYS A 128 4.96 -10.36 -13.85
N TYR A 129 3.66 -10.04 -13.75
CA TYR A 129 2.58 -10.97 -13.42
C TYR A 129 1.70 -11.33 -14.64
N GLN A 130 2.12 -10.98 -15.87
CA GLN A 130 1.40 -11.34 -17.10
C GLN A 130 1.30 -12.85 -17.31
#